data_AF-A0A6J1URE6-F1
#
_entry.id   AF-A0A6J1URE6-F1
#
_cell.length_a   1.000
_cell.length_b   1.000
_cell.length_c   1.000
_cell.angle_alpha   90.00
_cell.angle_beta   90.00
_cell.angle_gamma   90.00
#
_symmetry.space_group_name_H-M   'P 1'
#
loop_
_entity.id
_entity.type
_entity.pdbx_description
1 polymer ?
#
loop_
_entity_poly.entity_id
_entity_poly.type
_entity_poly.pdbx_seq_one_letter_code
_entity_poly.pdbx_strand_id
1 'polypeptide(L)'
;MSVPFRKELEKYKNINEDEILNKLSEDELKQLENVLDDLDPENALLPAGFRQKDQTSKGATGPFDRERLLSYLEKQALEHQDRPDIVPFTGEKKGKTFVPKERPIETRAEKKVTLDPELEEALASASDTELYDLAAVLGVHNLVNNPKFNEGTIGQDGKGIVKNVVKGEKVKPVFEEPPNSTNVEACLQRIKANDPTLQEVNLNNIKVLLSKSISIVSSSQSYL
;
A
#
# COMPACT_ATOMS: atom_id res chain seq x y z
N MET A 1 13.72 22.14 15.25
CA MET A 1 12.99 23.00 14.28
C MET A 1 11.62 22.40 14.05
N SER A 2 10.53 22.99 14.57
CA SER A 2 9.18 22.45 14.33
C SER A 2 8.76 22.73 12.89
N VAL A 3 8.31 21.68 12.19
CA VAL A 3 7.77 21.79 10.83
C VAL A 3 6.56 22.74 10.83
N PRO A 4 6.44 23.65 9.83
CA PRO A 4 5.41 24.70 9.82
C PRO A 4 3.97 24.17 9.91
N PHE A 5 3.70 22.99 9.35
CA PHE A 5 2.40 22.31 9.45
C PHE A 5 1.97 22.03 10.91
N ARG A 6 2.92 21.71 11.81
CA ARG A 6 2.58 21.48 13.23
C ARG A 6 2.06 22.73 13.93
N LYS A 7 2.49 23.93 13.51
CA LYS A 7 2.01 25.19 14.10
C LYS A 7 0.57 25.52 13.68
N GLU A 8 0.16 25.09 12.50
CA GLU A 8 -1.21 25.27 12.01
C GLU A 8 -2.18 24.29 12.69
N LEU A 9 -1.73 23.09 13.02
CA LEU A 9 -2.50 22.09 13.78
C LEU A 9 -2.85 22.54 15.22
N GLU A 10 -2.03 23.39 15.84
CA GLU A 10 -2.33 23.92 17.20
C GLU A 10 -3.64 24.73 17.23
N LYS A 11 -4.06 25.32 16.10
CA LYS A 11 -5.33 26.05 15.99
C LYS A 11 -6.54 25.13 16.13
N TYR A 12 -6.39 23.86 15.74
CA TYR A 12 -7.46 22.88 15.73
C TYR A 12 -7.51 22.04 17.02
N LYS A 13 -6.47 22.06 17.86
CA LYS A 13 -6.39 21.28 19.11
C LYS A 13 -7.41 21.66 20.18
N ASN A 14 -7.87 22.91 20.19
CA ASN A 14 -8.77 23.43 21.22
C ASN A 14 -10.22 23.53 20.75
N ILE A 15 -10.53 22.96 19.59
CA ILE A 15 -11.89 22.94 19.07
C ILE A 15 -12.66 21.81 19.77
N ASN A 16 -13.84 22.13 20.32
CA ASN A 16 -14.72 21.11 20.89
C ASN A 16 -15.43 20.35 19.76
N GLU A 17 -14.91 19.18 19.44
CA GLU A 17 -15.47 18.27 18.43
C GLU A 17 -16.92 17.90 18.75
N ASP A 18 -17.23 17.60 20.01
CA ASP A 18 -18.59 17.23 20.47
C ASP A 18 -19.62 18.35 20.24
N GLU A 19 -19.24 19.61 20.39
CA GLU A 19 -20.15 20.74 20.17
C GLU A 19 -20.45 20.94 18.68
N ILE A 20 -19.48 20.64 17.81
CA ILE A 20 -19.66 20.67 16.35
C ILE A 20 -20.55 19.51 15.92
N LEU A 21 -20.28 18.29 16.41
CA LEU A 21 -21.06 17.09 16.11
C LEU A 21 -22.53 17.22 16.54
N ASN A 22 -22.81 17.84 17.69
CA ASN A 22 -24.18 18.06 18.15
C ASN A 22 -24.96 19.11 17.34
N LYS A 23 -24.28 19.96 16.56
CA LYS A 23 -24.93 20.97 15.68
C LYS A 23 -25.28 20.41 14.31
N LEU A 24 -24.73 19.27 13.93
CA LEU A 24 -25.01 18.59 12.67
C LEU A 24 -26.35 17.85 12.75
N SER A 25 -27.11 17.91 11.66
CA SER A 25 -28.32 17.09 11.51
C SER A 25 -27.97 15.62 11.23
N GLU A 26 -28.92 14.71 11.42
CA GLU A 26 -28.73 13.26 11.22
C GLU A 26 -28.27 12.93 9.78
N ASP A 27 -28.76 13.67 8.79
CA ASP A 27 -28.36 13.53 7.39
C ASP A 27 -26.93 14.01 7.14
N GLU A 28 -26.50 15.09 7.79
CA GLU A 28 -25.14 15.62 7.66
C GLU A 28 -24.11 14.75 8.40
N LEU A 29 -24.50 14.14 9.53
CA LEU A 29 -23.68 13.14 10.23
C LEU A 29 -23.43 11.92 9.35
N LYS A 30 -24.46 11.43 8.65
CA LYS A 30 -24.30 10.36 7.64
C LYS A 30 -23.39 10.77 6.49
N GLN A 31 -23.50 11.99 6.00
CA GLN A 31 -22.59 12.48 4.96
C GLN A 31 -21.15 12.54 5.44
N LEU A 32 -20.94 12.98 6.68
CA LEU A 32 -19.62 13.01 7.31
C LEU A 32 -19.01 11.62 7.43
N GLU A 33 -19.79 10.63 7.86
CA GLU A 33 -19.38 9.21 7.90
C GLU A 33 -18.92 8.72 6.52
N ASN A 34 -19.71 8.99 5.47
CA ASN A 34 -19.33 8.61 4.10
C ASN A 34 -18.03 9.27 3.62
N VAL A 35 -17.77 10.52 4.01
CA VAL A 35 -16.54 11.24 3.65
C VAL A 35 -15.34 10.69 4.41
N LEU A 36 -15.51 10.30 5.68
CA LEU A 36 -14.45 9.67 6.47
C LEU A 36 -14.00 8.33 5.84
N ASP A 37 -14.94 7.53 5.33
CA ASP A 37 -14.64 6.29 4.61
C ASP A 37 -13.83 6.53 3.32
N ASP A 38 -14.03 7.67 2.65
CA ASP A 38 -13.33 8.04 1.42
C ASP A 38 -11.96 8.70 1.64
N LEU A 39 -11.73 9.28 2.82
CA LEU A 39 -10.48 9.98 3.15
C LEU A 39 -9.31 9.03 3.43
N ASP A 40 -9.59 7.82 3.94
CA ASP A 40 -8.56 6.80 4.18
C ASP A 40 -9.05 5.40 3.76
N PRO A 41 -9.17 5.14 2.43
CA PRO A 41 -9.57 3.83 1.92
C PRO A 41 -8.56 2.74 2.26
N GLU A 42 -7.33 3.13 2.63
CA GLU A 42 -6.23 2.24 2.96
C GLU A 42 -5.96 2.15 4.47
N ASN A 43 -6.88 2.58 5.34
CA ASN A 43 -6.73 2.56 6.79
C ASN A 43 -6.27 1.19 7.30
N ALA A 44 -4.96 1.04 7.56
CA ALA A 44 -4.28 -0.22 7.89
C ALA A 44 -4.89 -0.95 9.10
N LEU A 45 -5.60 -0.23 9.97
CA LEU A 45 -6.27 -0.78 11.16
C LEU A 45 -7.64 -1.40 10.86
N LEU A 46 -8.26 -1.05 9.74
CA LEU A 46 -9.53 -1.65 9.31
C LEU A 46 -9.28 -2.94 8.50
N PRO A 47 -9.89 -4.07 8.90
CA PRO A 47 -9.92 -5.29 8.09
C PRO A 47 -10.43 -5.03 6.67
N ALA A 48 -9.87 -5.71 5.67
CA ALA A 48 -10.20 -5.49 4.26
C ALA A 48 -11.71 -5.56 3.94
N GLY A 49 -12.45 -6.43 4.63
CA GLY A 49 -13.91 -6.55 4.45
C GLY A 49 -14.71 -5.34 4.96
N PHE A 50 -14.16 -4.59 5.93
CA PHE A 50 -14.77 -3.36 6.46
C PHE A 50 -14.33 -2.09 5.74
N ARG A 51 -13.40 -2.21 4.77
CA ARG A 51 -13.06 -1.11 3.84
C ARG A 51 -14.03 -1.02 2.68
N GLN A 52 -14.74 -2.12 2.40
CA GLN A 52 -15.74 -2.15 1.34
C GLN A 52 -17.02 -1.50 1.85
N LYS A 53 -17.45 -0.43 1.18
CA LYS A 53 -18.73 0.23 1.47
C LYS A 53 -19.90 -0.75 1.37
N ASP A 54 -20.86 -0.59 2.28
CA ASP A 54 -22.11 -1.33 2.23
C ASP A 54 -22.83 -1.05 0.90
N GLN A 55 -23.04 -2.09 0.11
CA GLN A 55 -23.65 -1.98 -1.22
C GLN A 55 -25.15 -1.69 -1.15
N THR A 56 -25.77 -1.80 0.03
CA THR A 56 -27.20 -1.56 0.21
C THR A 56 -27.49 -1.00 1.61
N SER A 57 -28.41 -0.04 1.69
CA SER A 57 -28.99 0.44 2.95
C SER A 57 -30.17 -0.42 3.44
N LYS A 58 -30.46 -1.54 2.77
CA LYS A 58 -31.58 -2.42 3.11
C LYS A 58 -31.14 -3.36 4.22
N GLY A 59 -31.91 -3.41 5.31
CA GLY A 59 -31.68 -4.36 6.39
C GLY A 59 -31.78 -5.81 5.92
N ALA A 60 -31.14 -6.73 6.64
CA ALA A 60 -31.16 -8.16 6.33
C ALA A 60 -32.60 -8.70 6.35
N THR A 61 -33.10 -9.09 5.17
CA THR A 61 -34.43 -9.68 5.02
C THR A 61 -34.38 -11.20 5.23
N GLY A 62 -34.26 -11.64 6.49
CA GLY A 62 -34.52 -13.03 6.91
C GLY A 62 -33.83 -14.14 6.08
N PRO A 63 -34.36 -15.38 6.11
CA PRO A 63 -33.92 -16.44 5.21
C PRO A 63 -34.30 -16.13 3.75
N PHE A 64 -33.57 -16.73 2.81
CA PHE A 64 -33.74 -16.47 1.38
C PHE A 64 -35.06 -17.01 0.82
N ASP A 65 -35.97 -16.12 0.45
CA ASP A 65 -37.24 -16.45 -0.23
C ASP A 65 -37.12 -16.35 -1.75
N ARG A 66 -36.89 -17.49 -2.41
CA ARG A 66 -36.68 -17.57 -3.87
C ARG A 66 -37.88 -17.05 -4.67
N GLU A 67 -39.11 -17.42 -4.29
CA GLU A 67 -40.33 -17.05 -5.04
C GLU A 67 -40.54 -15.55 -5.07
N ARG A 68 -40.38 -14.88 -3.92
CA ARG A 68 -40.48 -13.42 -3.80
C ARG A 68 -39.44 -12.71 -4.68
N LEU A 69 -38.22 -13.23 -4.73
CA LEU A 69 -37.18 -12.68 -5.61
C LEU A 69 -37.56 -12.81 -7.09
N LEU A 70 -38.05 -13.98 -7.51
CA LEU A 70 -38.46 -14.22 -8.89
C LEU A 70 -39.62 -13.29 -9.30
N SER A 71 -40.66 -13.16 -8.48
CA SER A 71 -41.77 -12.24 -8.77
C SER A 71 -41.32 -10.77 -8.85
N TYR A 72 -40.35 -10.36 -8.02
CA TYR A 72 -39.76 -9.03 -8.11
C TYR A 72 -39.00 -8.82 -9.42
N LEU A 73 -38.18 -9.79 -9.83
CA LEU A 73 -37.41 -9.72 -11.08
C LEU A 73 -38.33 -9.73 -12.30
N GLU A 74 -39.39 -10.54 -12.31
CA GLU A 74 -40.39 -10.54 -13.38
C GLU A 74 -41.08 -9.19 -13.51
N LYS A 75 -41.50 -8.61 -12.37
CA LYS A 75 -42.10 -7.27 -12.36
C LYS A 75 -41.13 -6.21 -12.86
N GLN A 76 -39.87 -6.23 -12.41
CA GLN A 76 -38.84 -5.30 -12.83
C GLN A 76 -38.53 -5.43 -14.34
N ALA A 77 -38.48 -6.66 -14.86
CA ALA A 77 -38.27 -6.91 -16.28
C ALA A 77 -39.43 -6.41 -17.14
N LEU A 78 -40.67 -6.56 -16.66
CA LEU A 78 -41.87 -6.07 -17.35
C LEU A 78 -41.96 -4.53 -17.37
N GLU A 79 -41.51 -3.87 -16.30
CA GLU A 79 -41.48 -2.41 -16.18
C GLU A 79 -40.32 -1.76 -16.95
N HIS A 80 -39.25 -2.51 -17.23
CA HIS A 80 -38.07 -2.01 -17.91
C HIS A 80 -38.37 -1.67 -19.38
N GLN A 81 -38.42 -0.38 -19.69
CA GLN A 81 -38.69 0.12 -21.05
C GLN A 81 -37.46 -0.01 -21.95
N ASP A 82 -37.72 -0.26 -23.24
CA ASP A 82 -36.68 -0.23 -24.27
C ASP A 82 -36.15 1.19 -24.47
N ARG A 83 -34.87 1.30 -24.85
CA ARG A 83 -34.26 2.60 -25.13
C ARG A 83 -34.87 3.17 -26.42
N PRO A 84 -35.44 4.40 -26.40
CA PRO A 84 -36.12 4.96 -27.56
C PRO A 84 -35.16 5.25 -28.72
N ASP A 85 -33.92 5.64 -28.41
CA ASP A 85 -32.95 6.12 -29.40
C ASP A 85 -31.96 5.04 -29.84
N ILE A 86 -32.47 3.83 -30.12
CA ILE A 86 -31.61 2.75 -30.62
C ILE A 86 -31.42 2.89 -32.14
N VAL A 87 -30.18 3.12 -32.57
CA VAL A 87 -29.84 3.02 -33.99
C VAL A 87 -29.82 1.54 -34.35
N PRO A 88 -30.72 1.04 -35.22
CA PRO A 88 -30.75 -0.36 -35.57
C PRO A 88 -29.43 -0.74 -36.26
N PHE A 89 -28.90 -1.91 -35.90
CA PHE A 89 -27.70 -2.43 -36.55
C PHE A 89 -28.00 -2.77 -38.01
N THR A 90 -27.44 -2.00 -38.94
CA THR A 90 -27.69 -2.15 -40.39
C THR A 90 -26.81 -3.20 -41.05
N GLY A 91 -25.85 -3.80 -40.34
CA GLY A 91 -24.91 -4.79 -40.91
C GLY A 91 -23.90 -4.21 -41.92
N GLU A 92 -23.93 -2.89 -42.16
CA GLU A 92 -23.05 -2.23 -43.11
C GLU A 92 -21.62 -2.14 -42.58
N LYS A 93 -20.67 -2.73 -43.31
CA LYS A 93 -19.24 -2.60 -43.03
C LYS A 93 -18.75 -1.23 -43.49
N LYS A 94 -18.78 -0.24 -42.59
CA LYS A 94 -18.26 1.13 -42.85
C LYS A 94 -16.73 1.19 -42.94
N GLY A 95 -16.02 0.16 -42.48
CA GLY A 95 -14.57 0.07 -42.52
C GLY A 95 -14.04 -0.56 -43.82
N LYS A 96 -12.86 -0.13 -44.27
CA LYS A 96 -12.12 -0.87 -45.30
C LYS A 96 -11.72 -2.23 -44.74
N THR A 97 -11.98 -3.30 -45.49
CA THR A 97 -11.51 -4.63 -45.10
C THR A 97 -9.99 -4.60 -45.11
N PHE A 98 -9.37 -5.01 -44.01
CA PHE A 98 -7.92 -5.03 -43.88
C PHE A 98 -7.34 -6.00 -44.92
N VAL A 99 -6.51 -5.47 -45.81
CA VAL A 99 -5.68 -6.28 -46.71
C VAL A 99 -4.32 -6.41 -46.03
N PRO A 100 -3.88 -7.63 -45.66
CA PRO A 100 -2.57 -7.85 -45.07
C PRO A 100 -1.50 -7.29 -46.00
N LYS A 101 -0.71 -6.34 -45.51
CA LYS A 101 0.47 -5.88 -46.24
C LYS A 101 1.50 -6.98 -46.12
N GLU A 102 1.93 -7.51 -47.26
CA GLU A 102 3.17 -8.27 -47.35
C GLU A 102 4.29 -7.33 -46.92
N ARG A 103 4.73 -7.45 -45.66
CA ARG A 103 5.96 -6.82 -45.23
C ARG A 103 7.06 -7.63 -45.89
N PRO A 104 7.84 -7.09 -46.85
CA PRO A 104 9.10 -7.74 -47.18
C PRO A 104 9.83 -7.90 -45.85
N ILE A 105 10.28 -9.13 -45.58
CA ILE A 105 11.07 -9.43 -44.39
C ILE A 105 12.29 -8.52 -44.50
N GLU A 106 12.27 -7.39 -43.78
CA GLU A 106 13.47 -6.63 -43.52
C GLU A 106 14.32 -7.57 -42.67
N THR A 107 15.19 -8.30 -43.36
CA THR A 107 16.38 -8.87 -42.78
C THR A 107 17.16 -7.68 -42.26
N ARG A 108 16.84 -7.27 -41.02
CA ARG A 108 17.75 -6.48 -40.20
C ARG A 108 19.02 -7.31 -40.14
N ALA A 109 19.98 -6.99 -40.99
CA ALA A 109 21.33 -7.49 -40.86
C ALA A 109 21.78 -7.06 -39.47
N GLU A 110 21.74 -8.00 -38.54
CA GLU A 110 22.27 -7.80 -37.22
C GLU A 110 23.75 -7.49 -37.43
N LYS A 111 24.13 -6.22 -37.30
CA LYS A 111 25.54 -5.87 -37.25
C LYS A 111 26.11 -6.58 -36.03
N LYS A 112 26.71 -7.75 -36.27
CA LYS A 112 27.55 -8.43 -35.31
C LYS A 112 28.63 -7.42 -34.96
N VAL A 113 28.58 -6.91 -33.73
CA VAL A 113 29.63 -6.03 -33.21
C VAL A 113 30.87 -6.92 -33.18
N THR A 114 31.75 -6.71 -34.15
CA THR A 114 33.07 -7.31 -34.18
C THR A 114 33.93 -6.43 -33.31
N LEU A 115 34.54 -7.03 -32.30
CA LEU A 115 35.52 -6.31 -31.50
C LEU A 115 36.81 -6.26 -32.32
N ASP A 116 37.64 -5.25 -32.07
CA ASP A 116 38.95 -5.21 -32.70
C ASP A 116 39.76 -6.46 -32.29
N PRO A 117 40.54 -7.08 -33.19
CA PRO A 117 41.22 -8.35 -32.92
C PRO A 117 42.07 -8.34 -31.64
N GLU A 118 42.67 -7.20 -31.32
CA GLU A 118 43.47 -6.98 -30.11
C GLU A 118 42.62 -7.04 -28.83
N LEU A 119 41.38 -6.56 -28.88
CA LEU A 119 40.44 -6.59 -27.74
C LEU A 119 39.84 -7.98 -27.53
N GLU A 120 39.56 -8.72 -28.60
CA GLU A 120 39.11 -10.13 -28.51
C GLU A 120 40.17 -11.02 -27.90
N GLU A 121 41.43 -10.86 -28.32
CA GLU A 121 42.57 -11.61 -27.78
C GLU A 121 42.83 -11.24 -26.31
N ALA A 122 42.78 -9.94 -25.97
CA ALA A 122 42.92 -9.49 -24.58
C ALA A 122 41.81 -10.06 -23.68
N LEU A 123 40.55 -10.03 -24.12
CA LEU A 123 39.43 -10.62 -23.37
C LEU A 123 39.51 -12.15 -23.24
N ALA A 124 39.99 -12.84 -24.28
CA ALA A 124 40.15 -14.30 -24.25
C ALA A 124 41.35 -14.76 -23.42
N SER A 125 42.39 -13.93 -23.30
CA SER A 125 43.59 -14.20 -22.51
C SER A 125 43.50 -13.71 -21.05
N ALA A 126 42.52 -12.87 -20.73
CA ALA A 126 42.33 -12.31 -19.40
C ALA A 126 42.01 -13.40 -18.36
N SER A 127 42.58 -13.26 -17.17
CA SER A 127 42.29 -14.15 -16.04
C SER A 127 40.89 -13.90 -15.46
N ASP A 128 40.29 -14.91 -14.82
CA ASP A 128 38.98 -14.80 -14.16
C ASP A 128 38.92 -13.64 -13.14
N THR A 129 40.06 -13.34 -12.49
CA THR A 129 40.20 -12.20 -11.57
C THR A 129 40.12 -10.86 -12.30
N GLU A 130 40.80 -10.72 -13.43
CA GLU A 130 40.77 -9.50 -14.24
C GLU A 130 39.39 -9.30 -14.87
N LEU A 131 38.73 -10.38 -15.30
CA LEU A 131 37.35 -10.33 -15.77
C LEU A 131 36.39 -9.87 -14.66
N TYR A 132 36.60 -10.34 -13.42
CA TYR A 132 35.80 -9.90 -12.27
C TYR A 132 36.01 -8.42 -11.95
N ASP A 133 37.25 -7.93 -12.01
CA ASP A 133 37.58 -6.52 -11.81
C ASP A 133 37.01 -5.63 -12.92
N LEU A 134 37.11 -6.07 -14.18
CA LEU A 134 36.46 -5.40 -15.31
C LEU A 134 34.94 -5.40 -15.13
N ALA A 135 34.35 -6.51 -14.68
CA ALA A 135 32.92 -6.61 -14.40
C ALA A 135 32.46 -5.71 -13.24
N ALA A 136 33.34 -5.49 -12.26
CA ALA A 136 33.13 -4.57 -11.16
C ALA A 136 33.12 -3.11 -11.65
N VAL A 137 34.14 -2.71 -12.43
CA VAL A 137 34.28 -1.35 -12.97
C VAL A 137 33.17 -1.02 -13.97
N LEU A 138 32.80 -1.96 -14.84
CA LEU A 138 31.72 -1.78 -15.83
C LEU A 138 30.31 -1.88 -15.22
N GLY A 139 30.20 -2.30 -13.95
CA GLY A 139 28.93 -2.42 -13.23
C GLY A 139 28.04 -3.60 -13.66
N VAL A 140 28.56 -4.56 -14.42
CA VAL A 140 27.77 -5.69 -14.94
C VAL A 140 27.38 -6.72 -13.87
N HIS A 141 28.12 -6.81 -12.77
CA HIS A 141 27.78 -7.66 -11.62
C HIS A 141 26.41 -7.30 -11.00
N ASN A 142 26.01 -6.02 -11.04
CA ASN A 142 24.69 -5.57 -10.58
C ASN A 142 23.55 -6.02 -11.51
N LEU A 143 23.86 -6.25 -12.80
CA LEU A 143 22.91 -6.78 -13.76
C LEU A 143 22.71 -8.27 -13.52
N VAL A 144 23.80 -9.03 -13.33
CA VAL A 144 23.76 -10.50 -13.13
C VAL A 144 23.14 -10.90 -11.78
N ASN A 145 23.38 -10.12 -10.71
CA ASN A 145 22.81 -10.40 -9.38
C ASN A 145 21.32 -10.02 -9.22
N ASN A 146 20.66 -9.54 -10.28
CA ASN A 146 19.22 -9.33 -10.27
C ASN A 146 18.49 -10.63 -10.65
N PRO A 147 17.58 -11.17 -9.81
CA PRO A 147 16.84 -12.40 -10.13
C PRO A 147 15.99 -12.29 -11.40
N LYS A 148 15.66 -11.07 -11.84
CA LYS A 148 14.93 -10.79 -13.09
C LYS A 148 15.83 -10.78 -14.35
N PHE A 149 17.15 -10.75 -14.19
CA PHE A 149 18.09 -10.84 -15.31
C PHE A 149 18.16 -12.27 -15.85
N ASN A 150 18.11 -13.27 -14.95
CA ASN A 150 18.05 -14.70 -15.30
C ASN A 150 16.67 -15.14 -15.83
N GLU A 151 15.62 -14.31 -15.67
CA GLU A 151 14.29 -14.54 -16.28
C GLU A 151 14.16 -13.92 -17.69
N GLY A 152 15.26 -13.39 -18.25
CA GLY A 152 15.36 -13.23 -19.70
C GLY A 152 15.48 -14.61 -20.32
N THR A 153 14.39 -15.14 -20.89
CA THR A 153 14.38 -16.35 -21.70
C THR A 153 15.61 -16.39 -22.60
N ILE A 154 16.52 -17.33 -22.34
CA ILE A 154 17.60 -17.69 -23.26
C ILE A 154 16.92 -18.35 -24.46
N GLY A 155 16.51 -17.54 -25.44
CA GLY A 155 16.32 -18.03 -26.80
C GLY A 155 17.68 -18.54 -27.30
N GLN A 156 17.69 -19.58 -28.15
CA GLN A 156 18.87 -20.28 -28.66
C GLN A 156 19.92 -19.41 -29.40
N ASP A 157 19.78 -18.08 -29.37
CA ASP A 157 20.42 -17.15 -30.29
C ASP A 157 21.19 -16.03 -29.53
N GLY A 158 21.30 -16.12 -28.20
CA GLY A 158 22.12 -15.19 -27.40
C GLY A 158 21.60 -13.75 -27.32
N LYS A 159 20.36 -13.48 -27.76
CA LYS A 159 19.75 -12.13 -27.77
C LYS A 159 18.61 -12.00 -26.76
N GLY A 160 18.96 -11.79 -25.50
CA GLY A 160 18.01 -11.43 -24.45
C GLY A 160 17.89 -9.91 -24.31
N ILE A 161 16.68 -9.36 -24.51
CA ILE A 161 16.37 -7.98 -24.12
C ILE A 161 16.09 -7.98 -22.61
N VAL A 162 17.02 -7.44 -21.82
CA VAL A 162 16.88 -7.30 -20.37
C VAL A 162 16.00 -6.11 -20.00
N LYS A 163 14.79 -6.39 -19.51
CA LYS A 163 13.88 -5.38 -18.97
C LYS A 163 14.12 -5.21 -17.47
N ASN A 164 15.02 -4.31 -17.10
CA ASN A 164 15.23 -3.94 -15.70
C ASN A 164 14.14 -2.98 -15.21
N VAL A 165 13.05 -3.53 -14.65
CA VAL A 165 12.07 -2.74 -13.90
C VAL A 165 12.45 -2.75 -12.43
N VAL A 166 13.01 -1.64 -11.95
CA VAL A 166 13.21 -1.34 -10.53
C VAL A 166 11.83 -1.15 -9.91
N LYS A 167 11.44 -2.03 -8.98
CA LYS A 167 10.20 -1.89 -8.21
C LYS A 167 10.57 -1.24 -6.87
N GLY A 168 9.86 -0.20 -6.48
CA GLY A 168 10.04 0.45 -5.18
C GLY A 168 9.79 -0.52 -4.03
N GLU A 169 10.49 -0.30 -2.91
CA GLU A 169 10.35 -1.08 -1.69
C GLU A 169 8.94 -0.88 -1.10
N LYS A 170 8.25 -1.98 -0.77
CA LYS A 170 6.92 -1.92 -0.15
C LYS A 170 7.08 -1.50 1.30
N VAL A 171 6.47 -0.38 1.68
CA VAL A 171 6.46 0.12 3.06
C VAL A 171 5.91 -0.97 3.97
N LYS A 172 6.70 -1.40 4.96
CA LYS A 172 6.24 -2.34 5.99
C LYS A 172 5.28 -1.56 6.91
N PRO A 173 4.04 -2.03 7.10
CA PRO A 173 3.14 -1.39 8.06
C PRO A 173 3.78 -1.45 9.45
N VAL A 174 4.00 -0.29 10.04
CA VAL A 174 4.47 -0.16 11.42
C VAL A 174 3.24 -0.28 12.30
N PHE A 175 3.05 -1.44 12.90
CA PHE A 175 2.02 -1.63 13.91
C PHE A 175 2.45 -0.93 15.20
N GLU A 176 1.52 -0.28 15.90
CA GLU A 176 1.77 0.19 17.26
C GLU A 176 2.15 -1.02 18.12
N GLU A 177 3.32 -0.98 18.75
CA GLU A 177 3.75 -2.05 19.65
C GLU A 177 2.71 -2.21 20.78
N PRO A 178 2.47 -3.44 21.27
CA PRO A 178 1.52 -3.67 22.33
C PRO A 178 1.93 -2.93 23.62
N PRO A 179 0.96 -2.53 24.47
CA PRO A 179 1.27 -1.84 25.72
C PRO A 179 2.16 -2.70 26.62
N ASN A 180 3.18 -2.09 27.23
CA ASN A 180 4.05 -2.79 28.17
C ASN A 180 3.22 -3.30 29.38
N SER A 181 3.41 -4.56 29.77
CA SER A 181 2.64 -5.22 30.84
C SER A 181 3.06 -4.80 32.26
N THR A 182 3.80 -3.70 32.39
CA THR A 182 4.35 -3.24 33.67
C THR A 182 3.24 -2.61 34.52
N ASN A 183 3.01 -3.16 35.71
CA ASN A 183 1.99 -2.66 36.64
C ASN A 183 2.48 -1.40 37.36
N VAL A 184 1.94 -0.25 36.97
CA VAL A 184 2.31 1.08 37.49
C VAL A 184 2.08 1.21 38.99
N GLU A 185 1.00 0.65 39.54
CA GLU A 185 0.65 0.78 40.96
C GLU A 185 1.61 -0.02 41.85
N ALA A 186 1.94 -1.24 41.44
CA ALA A 186 2.90 -2.08 42.16
C ALA A 186 4.31 -1.45 42.16
N CYS A 187 4.73 -0.90 41.02
CA CYS A 187 6.00 -0.16 40.92
C CYS A 187 5.98 1.09 41.81
N LEU A 188 4.91 1.87 41.82
CA LEU A 188 4.75 3.05 42.70
C LEU A 188 4.83 2.68 44.18
N GLN A 189 4.22 1.58 44.60
CA GLN A 189 4.30 1.12 45.99
C GLN A 189 5.72 0.69 46.38
N ARG A 190 6.43 -0.01 45.49
CA ARG A 190 7.84 -0.39 45.72
C ARG A 190 8.78 0.80 45.74
N ILE A 191 8.54 1.82 44.91
CA ILE A 191 9.26 3.10 44.95
C ILE A 191 9.02 3.80 46.28
N LYS A 192 7.76 3.89 46.74
CA LYS A 192 7.43 4.49 48.06
C LYS A 192 8.04 3.71 49.24
N ALA A 193 8.19 2.40 49.10
CA ALA A 193 8.79 1.54 50.11
C ALA A 193 10.33 1.50 50.06
N ASN A 194 10.98 2.21 49.12
CA ASN A 194 12.43 2.18 48.89
C ASN A 194 12.99 0.75 48.80
N ASP A 195 12.35 -0.08 47.96
CA ASP A 195 12.78 -1.46 47.74
C ASP A 195 14.13 -1.50 46.98
N PRO A 196 15.21 -2.05 47.56
CA PRO A 196 16.53 -2.10 46.94
C PRO A 196 16.61 -3.05 45.73
N THR A 197 15.59 -3.89 45.51
CA THR A 197 15.55 -4.81 44.37
C THR A 197 15.06 -4.16 43.08
N LEU A 198 14.45 -2.97 43.17
CA LEU A 198 13.88 -2.26 42.03
C LEU A 198 14.92 -1.29 41.42
N GLN A 199 15.68 -1.78 40.43
CA GLN A 199 16.75 -0.99 39.78
C GLN A 199 16.27 -0.16 38.60
N GLU A 200 15.33 -0.70 37.80
CA GLU A 200 14.82 -0.05 36.59
C GLU A 200 13.30 -0.17 36.50
N VAL A 201 12.64 0.92 36.12
CA VAL A 201 11.19 0.99 35.92
C VAL A 201 10.92 1.47 34.51
N ASN A 202 10.44 0.58 33.64
CA ASN A 202 10.12 0.91 32.25
C ASN A 202 8.66 1.35 32.12
N LEU A 203 8.45 2.64 31.85
CA LEU A 203 7.13 3.24 31.67
C LEU A 203 6.73 3.46 30.20
N ASN A 204 7.50 2.92 29.25
CA ASN A 204 7.23 3.12 27.83
C ASN A 204 5.92 2.42 27.41
N ASN A 205 5.13 3.10 26.57
CA ASN A 205 3.93 2.58 25.92
C ASN A 205 2.81 2.09 26.88
N ILE A 206 2.66 2.70 28.06
CA ILE A 206 1.59 2.37 29.01
C ILE A 206 0.41 3.34 28.84
N LYS A 207 -0.73 2.85 28.34
CA LYS A 207 -1.95 3.65 28.06
C LYS A 207 -2.64 4.23 29.31
N VAL A 208 -2.31 3.73 30.51
CA VAL A 208 -2.98 4.05 31.80
C VAL A 208 -2.27 5.15 32.60
N LEU A 209 -1.28 5.85 32.02
CA LEU A 209 -0.58 6.92 32.74
C LEU A 209 -1.44 8.19 32.81
N LEU A 210 -2.29 8.30 33.83
CA LEU A 210 -2.87 9.59 34.23
C LEU A 210 -1.76 10.54 34.66
N SER A 211 -1.79 11.79 34.18
CA SER A 211 -0.81 12.85 34.49
C SER A 211 -0.50 13.05 35.99
N LYS A 212 -1.41 12.64 36.88
CA LYS A 212 -1.26 12.67 38.34
C LYS A 212 -0.27 11.64 38.91
N SER A 213 -0.03 10.50 38.26
CA SER A 213 0.88 9.47 38.78
C SER A 213 2.34 9.79 38.49
N ILE A 214 2.64 10.42 37.35
CA ILE A 214 3.99 10.85 36.95
C ILE A 214 4.53 11.94 37.89
N SER A 215 3.70 12.88 38.32
CA SER A 215 4.10 13.95 39.24
C SER A 215 4.46 13.42 40.64
N ILE A 216 3.86 12.30 41.08
CA ILE A 216 4.20 11.64 42.36
C ILE A 216 5.60 11.00 42.28
N VAL A 217 5.95 10.38 41.15
CA VAL A 217 7.31 9.81 40.94
C VAL A 217 8.35 10.92 40.92
N SER A 218 8.11 11.99 40.16
CA SER A 218 9.02 13.15 40.08
C SER A 218 9.26 13.79 41.45
N SER A 219 8.19 13.96 42.25
CA SER A 219 8.30 14.55 43.60
C SER A 219 9.07 13.67 44.59
N SER A 220 9.06 12.35 44.39
CA SER A 220 9.75 11.39 45.26
C SER A 220 11.26 11.33 44.95
N GLN A 221 11.65 11.65 43.73
CA GLN A 221 13.05 11.70 43.30
C GLN A 221 13.79 12.95 43.80
N SER A 222 13.06 13.99 44.19
CA SER A 222 13.59 15.25 44.74
C SER A 222 13.99 15.18 46.22
N TYR A 223 13.80 14.03 46.89
CA TYR A 223 14.14 13.81 48.31
C TYR A 223 15.32 12.85 48.52
N LEU A 224 16.13 12.65 47.48
CA LEU A 224 17.50 12.09 47.55
C LEU A 224 18.50 13.16 47.11
#